data_AF-A0A7S4IQA3-F1
#
_entry.id   AF-A0A7S4IQA3-F1
#
_cell.length_a   1.000
_cell.length_b   1.000
_cell.length_c   1.000
_cell.angle_alpha   90.00
_cell.angle_beta   90.00
_cell.angle_gamma   90.00
#
_symmetry.space_group_name_H-M   'P 1'
#
loop_
_entity.id
_entity.type
_entity.pdbx_description
1 polymer ?
#
loop_
_entity_poly.entity_id
_entity_poly.type
_entity_poly.pdbx_seq_one_letter_code
_entity_poly.pdbx_strand_id
1 'polypeptide(L)'
;MSQKLWIKEDALPTNVGEEIGDVKEADPMLSSLLSGEDMEEEDPYYDHQRDEKDEKWAHKNISGAQERSGTDAVLNCPSCFTLLCVDCQRHEIFSDQYRAMFVTNCKVNCYAQVTFKAKKKAKRNQKTKWERVEVDDSSAHAPDELYFPVTCAYCETEVAVYDCNEIYHFFNTVSGY
;
A
#
# COMPACT_ATOMS: atom_id res chain seq x y z
N MET A 1 -46.72 -32.53 -2.42
CA MET A 1 -45.79 -33.51 -1.82
C MET A 1 -44.93 -32.75 -0.82
N SER A 2 -44.89 -33.26 0.42
CA SER A 2 -44.04 -32.91 1.59
C SER A 2 -43.81 -31.43 1.91
N GLN A 3 -44.62 -30.84 2.81
CA GLN A 3 -44.53 -30.86 4.29
C GLN A 3 -43.53 -29.86 4.87
N LYS A 4 -44.10 -28.75 5.36
CA LYS A 4 -43.52 -27.79 6.30
C LYS A 4 -43.47 -28.45 7.68
N LEU A 5 -42.29 -28.55 8.29
CA LEU A 5 -42.15 -28.86 9.72
C LEU A 5 -41.98 -27.53 10.49
N TRP A 6 -43.04 -27.14 11.20
CA TRP A 6 -42.98 -26.17 12.29
C TRP A 6 -43.04 -27.02 13.56
N ILE A 7 -41.94 -27.08 14.32
CA ILE A 7 -41.94 -27.74 15.62
C ILE A 7 -42.49 -26.74 16.62
N LYS A 8 -43.60 -27.15 17.24
CA LYS A 8 -44.34 -26.48 18.29
C LYS A 8 -43.53 -26.44 19.59
N GLU A 9 -43.48 -25.26 20.19
CA GLU A 9 -43.30 -25.10 21.63
C GLU A 9 -44.58 -25.62 22.32
N ASP A 10 -44.46 -26.61 23.19
CA ASP A 10 -45.49 -26.92 24.18
C ASP A 10 -44.91 -27.73 25.35
N ALA A 11 -45.38 -27.36 26.54
CA ALA A 11 -45.41 -28.13 27.79
C ALA A 11 -44.14 -28.14 28.68
N LEU A 12 -44.11 -27.15 29.59
CA LEU A 12 -43.64 -27.34 30.96
C LEU A 12 -44.46 -28.44 31.67
N PRO A 13 -43.84 -29.30 32.48
CA PRO A 13 -44.52 -29.92 33.60
C PRO A 13 -44.16 -29.24 34.93
N THR A 14 -45.22 -28.83 35.63
CA THR A 14 -45.22 -28.36 37.02
C THR A 14 -45.10 -29.53 38.00
N ASN A 15 -44.12 -29.44 38.90
CA ASN A 15 -44.01 -29.98 40.28
C ASN A 15 -44.94 -31.11 40.75
N VAL A 16 -44.34 -32.21 41.23
CA VAL A 16 -44.74 -32.86 42.49
C VAL A 16 -43.46 -33.40 43.16
N GLY A 17 -43.17 -32.93 44.37
CA GLY A 17 -41.91 -33.23 45.05
C GLY A 17 -41.91 -34.54 45.81
N GLU A 18 -40.71 -35.06 46.07
CA GLU A 18 -40.43 -35.87 47.27
C GLU A 18 -38.92 -35.83 47.58
N GLU A 19 -38.65 -35.41 48.82
CA GLU A 19 -37.51 -35.78 49.68
C GLU A 19 -36.17 -35.03 49.52
N ILE A 20 -36.02 -34.06 50.42
CA ILE A 20 -34.78 -33.38 50.80
C ILE A 20 -33.84 -34.43 51.40
N GLY A 21 -32.85 -34.85 50.61
CA GLY A 21 -31.62 -35.45 51.11
C GLY A 21 -30.50 -34.41 51.04
N ASP A 22 -29.94 -34.04 52.18
CA ASP A 22 -28.74 -33.20 52.32
C ASP A 22 -27.60 -33.69 51.40
N VAL A 23 -27.32 -32.96 50.32
CA VAL A 23 -26.01 -33.01 49.66
C VAL A 23 -25.29 -31.70 49.96
N LYS A 24 -24.75 -31.63 51.18
CA LYS A 24 -23.64 -30.74 51.49
C LYS A 24 -22.43 -31.28 50.74
N GLU A 25 -22.08 -30.64 49.64
CA GLU A 25 -20.71 -30.40 49.19
C GLU A 25 -20.84 -29.77 47.80
N ALA A 26 -20.80 -28.43 47.76
CA ALA A 26 -20.36 -27.78 46.54
C ALA A 26 -18.96 -28.34 46.27
N ASP A 27 -18.75 -28.97 45.11
CA ASP A 27 -17.46 -29.51 44.71
C ASP A 27 -16.41 -28.38 44.87
N PRO A 28 -15.46 -28.52 45.80
CA PRO A 28 -14.46 -27.49 46.07
C PRO A 28 -13.62 -27.20 44.82
N MET A 29 -13.60 -28.11 43.84
CA MET A 29 -12.91 -27.91 42.57
C MET A 29 -13.65 -26.91 41.66
N LEU A 30 -14.99 -26.90 41.66
CA LEU A 30 -15.79 -25.94 40.88
C LEU A 30 -15.90 -24.57 41.56
N SER A 31 -15.94 -24.55 42.90
CA SER A 31 -15.87 -23.29 43.64
C SER A 31 -14.48 -22.65 43.52
N SER A 32 -13.40 -23.43 43.55
CA SER A 32 -12.02 -22.93 43.35
C SER A 32 -11.74 -22.46 41.93
N LEU A 33 -12.46 -22.99 40.92
CA LEU A 33 -12.42 -22.51 39.54
C LEU A 33 -13.18 -21.18 39.34
N LEU A 34 -14.08 -20.83 40.26
CA LEU A 34 -14.87 -19.59 40.21
C LEU A 34 -14.43 -18.55 41.25
N SER A 35 -13.63 -18.94 42.24
CA SER A 35 -13.09 -18.06 43.28
C SER A 35 -11.61 -17.76 43.04
N GLY A 36 -11.37 -16.97 42.00
CA GLY A 36 -10.56 -15.76 42.08
C GLY A 36 -9.08 -15.94 42.43
N GLU A 37 -8.29 -16.20 41.40
CA GLU A 37 -7.06 -15.45 41.07
C GLU A 37 -6.65 -15.93 39.67
N ASP A 38 -7.45 -15.56 38.68
CA ASP A 38 -6.92 -15.41 37.34
C ASP A 38 -5.94 -14.22 37.43
N MET A 39 -4.71 -14.48 37.90
CA MET A 39 -3.60 -13.71 37.38
C MET A 39 -3.67 -13.97 35.89
N GLU A 40 -4.28 -13.04 35.14
CA GLU A 40 -4.10 -12.93 33.71
C GLU A 40 -2.58 -12.83 33.52
N GLU A 41 -1.92 -13.98 33.36
CA GLU A 41 -0.56 -14.05 32.88
C GLU A 41 -0.63 -13.39 31.51
N GLU A 42 -0.23 -12.12 31.42
CA GLU A 42 -0.09 -11.41 30.15
C GLU A 42 0.69 -12.34 29.23
N ASP A 43 0.03 -12.82 28.17
CA ASP A 43 0.63 -13.70 27.18
C ASP A 43 1.87 -12.97 26.63
N PRO A 44 3.10 -13.47 26.89
CA PRO A 44 4.32 -12.79 26.49
C PRO A 44 4.46 -12.68 24.96
N TYR A 45 3.60 -13.35 24.19
CA TYR A 45 3.55 -13.28 22.74
C TYR A 45 2.47 -12.35 22.19
N TYR A 46 1.48 -11.91 22.99
CA TYR A 46 0.37 -11.08 22.53
C TYR A 46 0.32 -9.72 23.25
N ASP A 47 0.77 -8.66 22.57
CA ASP A 47 0.58 -7.27 23.02
C ASP A 47 -0.76 -6.73 22.49
N HIS A 48 -1.76 -6.64 23.37
CA HIS A 48 -3.09 -6.10 23.06
C HIS A 48 -3.07 -4.66 22.51
N GLN A 49 -2.02 -3.89 22.76
CA GLN A 49 -1.88 -2.51 22.30
C GLN A 49 -1.10 -2.39 20.99
N ARG A 50 -0.54 -3.48 20.46
CA ARG A 50 0.31 -3.45 19.28
C ARG A 50 -0.42 -2.84 18.09
N ASP A 51 -1.65 -3.27 17.85
CA ASP A 51 -2.46 -2.77 16.75
C ASP A 51 -2.71 -1.26 16.87
N GLU A 52 -3.00 -0.76 18.08
CA GLU A 52 -3.22 0.67 18.29
C GLU A 52 -1.94 1.50 18.11
N LYS A 53 -0.79 0.95 18.51
CA LYS A 53 0.53 1.59 18.26
C LYS A 53 0.84 1.62 16.76
N ASP A 54 0.60 0.53 16.06
CA ASP A 54 0.84 0.39 14.63
C ASP A 54 -0.10 1.31 13.82
N GLU A 55 -1.38 1.39 14.19
CA GLU A 55 -2.35 2.31 13.59
C GLU A 55 -1.91 3.77 13.79
N LYS A 56 -1.50 4.16 15.00
CA LYS A 56 -0.98 5.51 15.26
C LYS A 56 0.28 5.81 14.45
N TRP A 57 1.17 4.84 14.30
CA TRP A 57 2.38 4.98 13.48
C TRP A 57 2.03 5.13 12.01
N ALA A 58 1.14 4.29 11.47
CA ALA A 58 0.66 4.37 10.10
C ALA A 58 -0.05 5.71 9.87
N HIS A 59 -0.86 6.17 10.82
CA HIS A 59 -1.54 7.44 10.70
C HIS A 59 -0.53 8.61 10.60
N LYS A 60 0.50 8.58 11.43
CA LYS A 60 1.54 9.62 11.44
C LYS A 60 2.45 9.59 10.23
N ASN A 61 2.85 8.41 9.75
CA ASN A 61 3.92 8.25 8.76
C ASN A 61 3.41 7.97 7.34
N ILE A 62 2.21 7.42 7.20
CA ILE A 62 1.61 7.01 5.92
C ILE A 62 0.33 7.81 5.65
N SER A 63 -0.57 7.96 6.64
CA SER A 63 -1.90 8.56 6.41
C SER A 63 -1.92 10.07 6.20
N GLY A 64 -0.79 10.76 6.41
CA GLY A 64 -0.61 12.11 5.84
C GLY A 64 -0.87 12.14 4.32
N ALA A 65 -0.85 10.98 3.65
CA ALA A 65 -1.29 10.76 2.27
C ALA A 65 -2.72 10.18 2.13
N GLN A 66 -3.33 9.61 3.17
CA GLN A 66 -4.71 9.07 3.13
C GLN A 66 -5.76 10.15 3.43
N GLU A 67 -5.41 11.13 4.27
CA GLU A 67 -6.19 12.37 4.42
C GLU A 67 -6.00 13.32 3.23
N ARG A 68 -4.96 13.10 2.40
CA ARG A 68 -4.89 13.65 1.04
C ARG A 68 -5.77 12.78 0.14
N SER A 69 -7.04 13.16 0.02
CA SER A 69 -8.08 12.47 -0.75
C SER A 69 -7.85 12.40 -2.27
N GLY A 70 -6.64 12.17 -2.75
CA GLY A 70 -6.29 12.21 -4.17
C GLY A 70 -4.99 11.51 -4.58
N THR A 71 -4.35 10.70 -3.72
CA THR A 71 -3.26 9.81 -4.19
C THR A 71 -3.85 8.66 -4.99
N ASP A 72 -3.24 8.36 -6.14
CA ASP A 72 -3.72 7.33 -7.05
C ASP A 72 -3.22 5.93 -6.68
N ALA A 73 -2.13 5.78 -5.92
CA ALA A 73 -1.58 4.49 -5.50
C ALA A 73 -0.48 4.64 -4.43
N VAL A 74 -0.20 3.55 -3.73
CA VAL A 74 1.03 3.33 -2.97
C VAL A 74 2.00 2.51 -3.81
N LEU A 75 3.23 2.99 -4.02
CA LEU A 75 4.22 2.35 -4.88
C LEU A 75 5.27 1.61 -4.06
N ASN A 76 5.53 0.35 -4.43
CA ASN A 76 6.54 -0.51 -3.84
C ASN A 76 7.54 -0.99 -4.89
N CYS A 77 8.76 -1.29 -4.45
CA CYS A 77 9.79 -1.86 -5.30
C CYS A 77 9.39 -3.27 -5.79
N PRO A 78 9.54 -3.59 -7.08
CA PRO A 78 9.15 -4.90 -7.60
C PRO A 78 10.05 -6.05 -7.12
N SER A 79 11.31 -5.77 -6.78
CA SER A 79 12.28 -6.80 -6.37
C SER A 79 12.23 -7.11 -4.87
N CYS A 80 12.08 -6.08 -4.03
CA CYS A 80 12.17 -6.24 -2.57
C CYS A 80 10.95 -5.71 -1.80
N PHE A 81 9.91 -5.26 -2.50
CA PHE A 81 8.66 -4.74 -1.92
C PHE A 81 8.83 -3.57 -0.94
N THR A 82 9.99 -2.93 -0.91
CA THR A 82 10.20 -1.72 -0.12
C THR A 82 9.29 -0.60 -0.64
N LEU A 83 8.62 0.08 0.28
CA LEU A 83 7.83 1.28 0.01
C LEU A 83 8.68 2.35 -0.67
N LEU A 84 8.26 2.83 -1.83
CA LEU A 84 8.95 3.87 -2.61
C LEU A 84 8.20 5.21 -2.56
N CYS A 85 6.87 5.18 -2.57
CA CYS A 85 6.06 6.38 -2.59
C CYS A 85 4.64 6.11 -2.05
N VAL A 86 4.08 7.04 -1.29
CA VAL A 86 2.70 6.97 -0.78
C VAL A 86 1.78 7.96 -1.51
N ASP A 87 2.35 9.03 -2.06
CA ASP A 87 1.62 10.14 -2.67
C ASP A 87 2.05 10.29 -4.13
N CYS A 88 1.28 9.70 -5.03
CA CYS A 88 1.58 9.71 -6.45
C CYS A 88 0.33 9.91 -7.31
N GLN A 89 0.56 10.40 -8.52
CA GLN A 89 -0.47 10.61 -9.54
C GLN A 89 -0.20 9.67 -10.71
N ARG A 90 -1.24 9.02 -11.22
CA ARG A 90 -1.14 8.13 -12.38
C ARG A 90 -0.85 8.96 -13.63
N HIS A 91 0.04 8.47 -14.48
CA HIS A 91 0.38 9.14 -15.72
C HIS A 91 -0.80 9.11 -16.70
N GLU A 92 -1.10 10.24 -17.37
CA GLU A 92 -2.28 10.38 -18.23
C GLU A 92 -2.29 9.39 -19.42
N ILE A 93 -1.11 9.11 -19.97
CA ILE A 93 -0.95 8.27 -21.18
C ILE A 93 -0.75 6.79 -20.81
N PHE A 94 -0.09 6.53 -19.69
CA PHE A 94 0.40 5.19 -19.32
C PHE A 94 -0.14 4.86 -17.94
N SER A 95 -1.14 3.97 -17.88
CA SER A 95 -1.86 3.68 -16.64
C SER A 95 -1.03 2.92 -15.60
N ASP A 96 0.07 2.31 -16.02
CA ASP A 96 1.06 1.58 -15.23
C ASP A 96 2.22 2.47 -14.75
N GLN A 97 2.25 3.74 -15.16
CA GLN A 97 3.26 4.70 -14.76
C GLN A 97 2.69 5.74 -13.82
N TYR A 98 3.56 6.26 -12.96
CA TYR A 98 3.17 7.19 -11.89
C TYR A 98 4.17 8.33 -11.78
N ARG A 99 3.66 9.51 -11.42
CA ARG A 99 4.42 10.73 -11.17
C ARG A 99 4.34 11.07 -9.70
N ALA A 100 5.48 11.41 -9.10
CA ALA A 100 5.53 11.83 -7.71
C ALA A 100 6.53 12.97 -7.52
N MET A 101 6.26 13.85 -6.56
CA MET A 101 7.20 14.87 -6.11
C MET A 101 8.09 14.37 -4.97
N PHE A 102 7.51 13.56 -4.07
CA PHE A 102 8.19 13.07 -2.88
C PHE A 102 8.28 11.54 -2.91
N VAL A 103 9.48 11.04 -2.65
CA VAL A 103 9.78 9.61 -2.64
C VAL A 103 10.54 9.26 -1.38
N THR A 104 10.46 8.00 -0.97
CA THR A 104 11.24 7.42 0.10
C THR A 104 12.02 6.22 -0.44
N ASN A 105 13.14 5.87 0.19
CA ASN A 105 13.90 4.67 -0.18
C ASN A 105 14.38 4.60 -1.64
N CYS A 106 14.62 5.76 -2.26
CA CYS A 106 15.10 5.92 -3.63
C CYS A 106 16.46 6.63 -3.67
N LYS A 107 17.30 6.31 -4.65
CA LYS A 107 18.59 6.95 -4.93
C LYS A 107 18.61 7.44 -6.38
N VAL A 108 18.81 8.75 -6.57
CA VAL A 108 18.97 9.36 -7.90
C VAL A 108 20.44 9.25 -8.32
N ASN A 109 20.70 8.64 -9.46
CA ASN A 109 22.03 8.63 -10.05
C ASN A 109 22.22 9.88 -10.92
N CYS A 110 22.72 10.96 -10.30
CA CYS A 110 22.97 12.22 -10.99
C CYS A 110 24.15 12.17 -11.98
N TYR A 111 24.95 11.11 -11.96
CA TYR A 111 26.10 10.94 -12.86
C TYR A 111 25.71 10.28 -14.18
N ALA A 112 24.61 9.51 -14.18
CA ALA A 112 24.06 8.90 -15.38
C ALA A 112 22.91 9.78 -15.87
N GLN A 113 23.06 10.37 -17.05
CA GLN A 113 21.98 11.12 -17.70
C GLN A 113 21.52 10.38 -18.94
N VAL A 114 20.20 10.27 -19.11
CA VAL A 114 19.56 9.66 -20.28
C VAL A 114 18.68 10.69 -20.98
N THR A 115 18.67 10.66 -22.31
CA THR A 115 17.81 11.51 -23.14
C THR A 115 16.86 10.64 -23.94
N PHE A 116 15.59 11.02 -23.99
CA PHE A 116 14.60 10.34 -24.82
C PHE A 116 14.41 11.12 -26.11
N LYS A 117 14.77 10.51 -27.25
CA LYS A 117 14.49 11.10 -28.56
C LYS A 117 12.98 11.07 -28.80
N ALA A 118 12.31 12.20 -28.62
CA ALA A 118 10.93 12.33 -29.07
C ALA A 118 10.87 12.07 -30.58
N LYS A 119 10.07 11.09 -31.01
CA LYS A 119 9.84 10.84 -32.45
C LYS A 119 9.15 12.07 -33.03
N LYS A 120 9.90 12.96 -33.67
CA LYS A 120 9.33 14.07 -34.44
C LYS A 120 8.34 13.48 -35.44
N LYS A 121 7.05 13.77 -35.29
CA LYS A 121 6.05 13.42 -36.32
C LYS A 121 6.53 14.09 -37.60
N ALA A 122 6.92 13.28 -38.59
CA ALA A 122 7.41 13.78 -39.86
C ALA A 122 6.32 14.67 -40.47
N LYS A 123 6.54 15.98 -40.47
CA LYS A 123 5.67 16.90 -41.19
C LYS A 123 5.76 16.52 -42.66
N ARG A 124 4.66 15.97 -43.21
CA ARG A 124 4.55 15.60 -44.63
C ARG A 124 4.75 16.87 -45.46
N ASN A 125 5.95 17.00 -46.00
CA ASN A 125 6.46 18.21 -46.63
C ASN A 125 5.66 18.52 -47.90
N GLN A 126 4.90 19.61 -47.91
CA GLN A 126 4.55 20.29 -49.16
C GLN A 126 5.79 21.07 -49.60
N LYS A 127 6.32 20.68 -50.76
CA LYS A 127 7.53 21.20 -51.39
C LYS A 127 7.52 22.73 -51.47
N THR A 128 8.51 23.38 -50.86
CA THR A 128 9.12 24.58 -51.45
C THR A 128 10.63 24.56 -51.25
N LYS A 129 11.29 24.44 -52.41
CA LYS A 129 12.70 24.62 -52.74
C LYS A 129 13.27 25.90 -52.10
N TRP A 130 14.20 25.75 -51.16
CA TRP A 130 15.29 26.69 -50.95
C TRP A 130 16.40 25.97 -50.17
N GLU A 131 17.61 26.08 -50.70
CA GLU A 131 18.84 25.47 -50.22
C GLU A 131 19.33 26.30 -49.02
N ARG A 132 19.37 25.68 -47.84
CA ARG A 132 20.11 26.19 -46.69
C ARG A 132 20.86 25.02 -46.07
N VAL A 133 22.18 25.19 -46.03
CA VAL A 133 23.15 24.31 -45.39
C VAL A 133 22.64 23.92 -44.00
N GLU A 134 22.34 22.65 -43.81
CA GLU A 134 22.03 22.06 -42.51
C GLU A 134 23.36 21.80 -41.80
N VAL A 135 23.71 22.69 -40.89
CA VAL A 135 24.76 22.42 -39.90
C VAL A 135 24.13 21.47 -38.89
N ASP A 136 24.59 20.23 -38.90
CA ASP A 136 24.35 19.23 -37.86
C ASP A 136 24.99 19.74 -36.56
N ASP A 137 24.23 20.46 -35.75
CA ASP A 137 24.58 20.74 -34.36
C ASP A 137 23.89 19.70 -33.47
N SER A 138 24.58 18.58 -33.29
CA SER A 138 24.20 17.50 -32.39
C SER A 138 24.47 17.83 -30.91
N SER A 139 24.43 19.09 -30.45
CA SER A 139 24.88 19.44 -29.09
C SER A 139 23.99 20.33 -28.23
N ALA A 140 22.90 20.91 -28.75
CA ALA A 140 21.97 21.68 -27.94
C ALA A 140 20.65 20.93 -27.69
N HIS A 141 20.69 19.78 -27.01
CA HIS A 141 19.49 19.27 -26.35
C HIS A 141 19.10 20.28 -25.26
N ALA A 142 17.86 20.78 -25.32
CA ALA A 142 17.34 21.66 -24.28
C ALA A 142 17.45 20.94 -22.92
N PRO A 143 17.82 21.63 -21.84
CA PRO A 143 17.95 21.03 -20.50
C PRO A 143 16.65 20.36 -20.02
N ASP A 144 15.51 20.70 -20.63
CA ASP A 144 14.18 20.13 -20.36
C ASP A 144 14.01 18.65 -20.74
N GLU A 145 14.97 18.01 -21.42
CA GLU A 145 14.89 16.59 -21.82
C GLU A 145 15.91 15.68 -21.13
N LEU A 146 16.57 16.17 -20.07
CA LEU A 146 17.49 15.37 -19.27
C LEU A 146 16.75 14.61 -18.18
N TYR A 147 17.03 13.31 -18.10
CA TYR A 147 16.49 12.42 -17.09
C TYR A 147 17.61 11.70 -16.35
N PHE A 148 17.46 11.56 -15.03
CA PHE A 148 18.42 10.88 -14.16
C PHE A 148 17.81 9.58 -13.64
N PRO A 149 18.43 8.41 -13.86
CA PRO A 149 17.91 7.14 -13.35
C PRO A 149 17.77 7.13 -11.84
N VAL A 150 16.70 6.50 -11.37
CA VAL A 150 16.38 6.36 -9.95
C VAL A 150 16.27 4.89 -9.61
N THR A 151 17.03 4.50 -8.59
CA THR A 151 17.14 3.11 -8.13
C THR A 151 16.59 2.97 -6.72
N CYS A 152 16.12 1.78 -6.38
CA CYS A 152 15.76 1.44 -5.01
C CYS A 152 17.01 1.49 -4.12
N ALA A 153 16.90 2.12 -2.96
CA ALA A 153 18.01 2.27 -2.02
C ALA A 153 18.52 0.94 -1.45
N TYR A 154 17.68 -0.10 -1.43
CA TYR A 154 17.96 -1.39 -0.78
C TYR A 154 18.41 -2.48 -1.75
N CYS A 155 17.77 -2.60 -2.92
CA CYS A 155 18.06 -3.67 -3.88
C CYS A 155 18.61 -3.17 -5.22
N GLU A 156 18.85 -1.86 -5.35
CA GLU A 156 19.45 -1.20 -6.53
C GLU A 156 18.66 -1.37 -7.84
N THR A 157 17.47 -1.95 -7.78
CA THR A 157 16.58 -2.09 -8.94
C THR A 157 16.19 -0.71 -9.46
N GLU A 158 16.29 -0.51 -10.77
CA GLU A 158 15.84 0.71 -11.44
C GLU A 158 14.30 0.76 -11.45
N VAL A 159 13.76 1.83 -10.88
CA VAL A 159 12.32 1.97 -10.60
C VAL A 159 11.71 3.20 -11.25
N ALA A 160 12.51 4.24 -11.51
CA ALA A 160 12.06 5.51 -12.03
C ALA A 160 13.17 6.30 -12.74
N VAL A 161 12.79 7.43 -13.33
CA VAL A 161 13.70 8.52 -13.74
C VAL A 161 13.27 9.84 -13.07
N TYR A 162 14.22 10.73 -12.84
CA TYR A 162 14.03 12.06 -12.25
C TYR A 162 14.30 13.14 -13.30
N ASP A 163 13.38 14.09 -13.46
CA ASP A 163 13.49 15.16 -14.47
C ASP A 163 13.96 16.50 -13.89
N CYS A 164 14.11 17.50 -14.77
CA CYS A 164 14.49 18.86 -14.39
C CYS A 164 13.40 19.64 -13.65
N ASN A 165 12.14 19.18 -13.69
CA ASN A 165 11.01 19.78 -13.00
C ASN A 165 10.85 19.24 -11.57
N GLU A 166 11.84 18.49 -11.09
CA GLU A 166 11.86 17.86 -9.78
C GLU A 166 10.78 16.78 -9.61
N ILE A 167 10.43 16.09 -10.71
CA ILE A 167 9.40 15.05 -10.75
C ILE A 167 10.04 13.68 -10.99
N TYR A 168 9.61 12.71 -10.19
CA TYR A 168 9.92 11.30 -10.36
C TYR A 168 8.88 10.65 -11.26
N HIS A 169 9.34 9.97 -12.32
CA HIS A 169 8.51 9.19 -13.24
C HIS A 169 8.79 7.69 -13.03
N PHE A 170 7.89 7.00 -12.37
CA PHE A 170 7.96 5.56 -12.09
C PHE A 170 7.37 4.74 -13.24
N PHE A 171 8.06 3.65 -13.60
CA PHE A 171 7.64 2.74 -14.67
C PHE A 171 7.84 1.24 -14.34
N ASN A 172 8.50 0.93 -13.22
CA ASN A 172 8.74 -0.44 -12.79
C ASN A 172 8.46 -0.56 -11.28
N THR A 173 7.18 -0.50 -10.91
CA THR A 173 6.72 -0.53 -9.52
C THR A 173 5.53 -1.46 -9.35
N VAL A 174 5.33 -1.93 -8.11
CA VAL A 174 4.13 -2.64 -7.68
C VAL A 174 3.23 -1.63 -6.99
N SER A 175 2.02 -1.41 -7.52
CA SER A 175 1.04 -0.51 -6.93
C SER A 175 0.07 -1.25 -6.01
N GLY A 176 -0.25 -0.63 -4.87
CA GLY A 176 -1.26 -1.06 -3.90
C GLY A 176 -2.20 0.10 -3.51
N TYR A 177 -3.32 -0.23 -2.89
CA TYR A 177 -4.34 0.71 -2.38
C TYR A 177 -4.63 0.44 -0.91
#